data_AF-A0AAU4MXR2-F1
#
_entry.id   AF-A0AAU4MXR2-F1
#
_cell.length_a   1.000
_cell.length_b   1.000
_cell.length_c   1.000
_cell.angle_alpha   90.00
_cell.angle_beta   90.00
_cell.angle_gamma   90.00
#
_symmetry.space_group_name_H-M   'P 1'
#
loop_
_entity.id
_entity.type
_entity.pdbx_description
1 polymer ?
#
loop_
_entity_poly.entity_id
_entity_poly.type
_entity_poly.pdbx_seq_one_letter_code
_entity_poly.pdbx_strand_id
1 'polypeptide(L)'
;MRDIEALIPQAGREDAAALREFDADALARYVADRAHPWWRRRPCALALAGRVPEARVPALLARVRDCGDVGEVRRALLDVLADRDELLPWLRHEDRRTEKSFGMPEAFLQARGRLGDRTAVQELATLAADPWPRNQALGEAGLDALTDRFGLVAVLDGLGDARPEDRAFRVRMRARAGEDVTDALADPDRLVAHLAQSLADDADRLRLYLDEAPTTDAKLWAAYALHRLTEDAAETRAIHEALGRPRVEVPGLDEELRSAIVHAYAPGCRTQSDPRWRVEVLATEPPPRVDVDEQLRRATAALTAAGLAPRRPVSAGEHQHQGDGTYHVIAYGGGKELMVSTLGRFATDHDCDPVARRALESAGFRWIDGATGAIRVTDLCVYHFGDRAPLDVATLLFYWQD
;
A
#
# COMPACT_ATOMS: atom_id res chain seq x y z
N MET A 1 -30.94 -31.69 -7.57
CA MET A 1 -30.14 -30.77 -8.42
C MET A 1 -29.63 -29.68 -7.50
N ARG A 2 -28.32 -29.44 -7.42
CA ARG A 2 -27.82 -28.24 -6.73
C ARG A 2 -28.22 -27.04 -7.60
N ASP A 3 -28.66 -25.96 -6.97
CA ASP A 3 -29.00 -24.69 -7.63
C ASP A 3 -27.93 -23.65 -7.27
N ILE A 4 -27.70 -22.67 -8.14
CA ILE A 4 -26.69 -21.62 -7.96
C ILE A 4 -26.95 -20.84 -6.67
N GLU A 5 -28.20 -20.60 -6.30
CA GLU A 5 -28.54 -19.93 -5.05
C GLU A 5 -28.15 -20.74 -3.80
N ALA A 6 -28.18 -22.06 -3.89
CA ALA A 6 -27.72 -22.93 -2.80
C ALA A 6 -26.18 -22.97 -2.71
N LEU A 7 -25.49 -22.75 -3.83
CA LEU A 7 -24.02 -22.64 -3.88
C LEU A 7 -23.53 -21.25 -3.44
N ILE A 8 -24.39 -20.23 -3.49
CA ILE A 8 -24.08 -18.86 -3.07
C ILE A 8 -25.25 -18.32 -2.22
N PRO A 9 -25.44 -18.85 -0.98
CA PRO A 9 -26.57 -18.49 -0.13
C PRO A 9 -26.57 -17.01 0.25
N GLN A 10 -25.39 -16.42 0.48
CA GLN A 10 -25.21 -15.01 0.83
C GLN A 10 -23.87 -14.48 0.31
N ALA A 11 -23.70 -13.15 0.34
CA ALA A 11 -22.45 -12.51 -0.04
C ALA A 11 -21.26 -13.08 0.76
N GLY A 12 -20.18 -13.43 0.04
CA GLY A 12 -18.94 -13.97 0.61
C GLY A 12 -19.03 -15.41 1.15
N ARG A 13 -20.09 -16.16 0.82
CA ARG A 13 -20.24 -17.58 1.19
C ARG A 13 -20.45 -18.48 -0.03
N GLU A 14 -19.67 -18.27 -1.09
CA GLU A 14 -19.70 -19.12 -2.27
C GLU A 14 -18.97 -20.47 -2.08
N ASP A 15 -19.57 -21.54 -2.58
CA ASP A 15 -18.86 -22.80 -2.82
C ASP A 15 -18.17 -22.77 -4.19
N ALA A 16 -16.98 -22.15 -4.23
CA ALA A 16 -16.22 -21.97 -5.46
C ALA A 16 -15.85 -23.29 -6.16
N ALA A 17 -15.67 -24.38 -5.40
CA ALA A 17 -15.36 -25.69 -5.97
C ALA A 17 -16.58 -26.27 -6.69
N ALA A 18 -17.74 -26.28 -6.03
CA ALA A 18 -18.98 -26.73 -6.65
C ALA A 18 -19.39 -25.87 -7.85
N LEU A 19 -19.15 -24.55 -7.81
CA LEU A 19 -19.38 -23.67 -8.96
C LEU A 19 -18.50 -24.02 -10.16
N ARG A 20 -17.23 -24.41 -9.96
CA ARG A 20 -16.35 -24.86 -11.06
C ARG A 20 -16.82 -26.15 -11.71
N GLU A 21 -17.47 -27.02 -10.95
CA GLU A 21 -18.07 -28.27 -11.45
C GLU A 21 -19.48 -28.08 -12.04
N PHE A 22 -20.12 -26.95 -11.77
CA PHE A 22 -21.47 -26.64 -12.25
C PHE A 22 -21.51 -26.43 -13.77
N ASP A 23 -22.67 -26.64 -14.39
CA ASP A 23 -22.84 -26.45 -15.84
C ASP A 23 -22.45 -25.03 -16.31
N ALA A 24 -21.53 -24.95 -17.27
CA ALA A 24 -20.98 -23.67 -17.75
C ALA A 24 -22.01 -22.84 -18.51
N ASP A 25 -22.95 -23.47 -19.24
CA ASP A 25 -24.01 -22.75 -19.95
C ASP A 25 -24.98 -22.08 -18.97
N ALA A 26 -25.39 -22.81 -17.92
CA ALA A 26 -26.21 -22.29 -16.84
C ALA A 26 -25.53 -21.12 -16.11
N LEU A 27 -24.24 -21.25 -15.78
CA LEU A 27 -23.49 -20.14 -15.17
C LEU A 27 -23.40 -18.93 -16.09
N ALA A 28 -23.09 -19.11 -17.37
CA ALA A 28 -23.01 -18.00 -18.32
C ALA A 28 -24.34 -17.26 -18.47
N ARG A 29 -25.48 -17.99 -18.50
CA ARG A 29 -26.81 -17.38 -18.48
C ARG A 29 -27.07 -16.61 -17.18
N TYR A 30 -26.72 -17.20 -16.04
CA TYR A 30 -26.90 -16.57 -14.73
C TYR A 30 -26.09 -15.27 -14.60
N VAL A 31 -24.85 -15.26 -15.11
CA VAL A 31 -23.98 -14.07 -15.10
C VAL A 31 -24.52 -12.98 -16.03
N ALA A 32 -25.11 -13.35 -17.18
CA ALA A 32 -25.65 -12.41 -18.15
C ALA A 32 -26.94 -11.72 -17.69
N ASP A 33 -27.70 -12.33 -16.79
CA ASP A 33 -28.95 -11.76 -16.27
C ASP A 33 -28.69 -10.73 -15.16
N ARG A 34 -29.13 -9.49 -15.40
CA ARG A 34 -29.00 -8.36 -14.46
C ARG A 34 -29.99 -8.43 -13.30
N ALA A 35 -31.03 -9.26 -13.38
CA ALA A 35 -31.97 -9.46 -12.29
C ALA A 35 -31.30 -10.15 -11.08
N HIS A 36 -30.23 -10.91 -11.31
CA HIS A 36 -29.46 -11.52 -10.24
C HIS A 36 -28.51 -10.52 -9.57
N PRO A 37 -28.32 -10.61 -8.24
CA PRO A 37 -27.43 -9.70 -7.53
C PRO A 37 -25.96 -9.93 -7.92
N TRP A 38 -25.19 -8.85 -7.98
CA TRP A 38 -23.78 -8.86 -8.40
C TRP A 38 -22.92 -9.84 -7.59
N TRP A 39 -23.20 -9.98 -6.28
CA TRP A 39 -22.45 -10.85 -5.38
C TRP A 39 -22.67 -12.36 -5.65
N ARG A 40 -23.72 -12.73 -6.39
CA ARG A 40 -23.88 -14.09 -6.96
C ARG A 40 -23.31 -14.19 -8.37
N ARG A 41 -23.48 -13.15 -9.18
CA ARG A 41 -22.99 -13.12 -10.56
C ARG A 41 -21.46 -13.17 -10.64
N ARG A 42 -20.75 -12.45 -9.76
CA ARG A 42 -19.27 -12.41 -9.76
C ARG A 42 -18.63 -13.81 -9.55
N PRO A 43 -18.96 -14.59 -8.52
CA PRO A 43 -18.42 -15.95 -8.38
C PRO A 43 -18.75 -16.86 -9.56
N CYS A 44 -19.96 -16.74 -10.13
CA CYS A 44 -20.33 -17.49 -11.33
C CYS A 44 -19.46 -17.11 -12.54
N ALA A 45 -19.15 -15.81 -12.72
CA ALA A 45 -18.25 -15.34 -13.76
C ALA A 45 -16.85 -15.92 -13.59
N LEU A 46 -16.28 -15.83 -12.38
CA LEU A 46 -14.95 -16.40 -12.07
C LEU A 46 -14.91 -17.91 -12.31
N ALA A 47 -15.99 -18.63 -12.01
CA ALA A 47 -16.07 -20.06 -12.24
C ALA A 47 -16.04 -20.44 -13.72
N LEU A 48 -16.27 -19.52 -14.67
CA LEU A 48 -16.22 -19.78 -16.12
C LEU A 48 -14.80 -19.81 -16.71
N ALA A 49 -13.77 -19.50 -15.92
CA ALA A 49 -12.37 -19.48 -16.39
C ALA A 49 -11.99 -20.76 -17.15
N GLY A 50 -11.52 -20.61 -18.40
CA GLY A 50 -11.11 -21.71 -19.27
C GLY A 50 -12.23 -22.57 -19.85
N ARG A 51 -13.50 -22.22 -19.63
CA ARG A 51 -14.67 -23.04 -20.05
C ARG A 51 -15.89 -22.22 -20.48
N VAL A 52 -15.66 -21.02 -21.03
CA VAL A 52 -16.73 -20.16 -21.55
C VAL A 52 -17.42 -20.84 -22.74
N PRO A 53 -18.74 -21.07 -22.69
CA PRO A 53 -19.45 -21.63 -23.83
C PRO A 53 -19.50 -20.63 -25.00
N GLU A 54 -19.05 -21.04 -26.19
CA GLU A 54 -18.94 -20.16 -27.37
C GLU A 54 -20.28 -19.47 -27.71
N ALA A 55 -21.38 -20.20 -27.63
CA ALA A 55 -22.73 -19.66 -27.88
C ALA A 55 -23.14 -18.54 -26.92
N ARG A 56 -22.44 -18.37 -25.79
CA ARG A 56 -22.72 -17.35 -24.77
C ARG A 56 -21.78 -16.16 -24.83
N VAL A 57 -20.68 -16.24 -25.57
CA VAL A 57 -19.68 -15.17 -25.68
C VAL A 57 -20.32 -13.82 -26.06
N PRO A 58 -21.23 -13.71 -27.07
CA PRO A 58 -21.83 -12.42 -27.42
C PRO A 58 -22.58 -11.76 -26.26
N ALA A 59 -23.31 -12.55 -25.46
CA ALA A 59 -24.06 -12.05 -24.31
C ALA A 59 -23.14 -11.58 -23.18
N LEU A 60 -22.05 -12.33 -22.91
CA LEU A 60 -21.07 -11.97 -21.89
C LEU A 60 -20.27 -10.72 -22.30
N LEU A 61 -19.87 -10.61 -23.56
CA LEU A 61 -19.25 -9.40 -24.11
C LEU A 61 -20.17 -8.17 -23.98
N ALA A 62 -21.48 -8.35 -24.24
CA ALA A 62 -22.46 -7.29 -24.05
C ALA A 62 -22.61 -6.86 -22.58
N ARG A 63 -22.22 -7.69 -21.60
CA ARG A 63 -22.15 -7.30 -20.18
C ARG A 63 -20.86 -6.57 -19.83
N VAL A 64 -19.72 -7.03 -20.32
CA VAL A 64 -18.44 -6.30 -20.17
C VAL A 64 -18.57 -4.84 -20.65
N ARG A 65 -19.26 -4.66 -21.78
CA ARG A 65 -19.47 -3.35 -22.43
C ARG A 65 -20.55 -2.48 -21.77
N ASP A 66 -21.42 -3.04 -20.93
CA ASP A 66 -22.53 -2.32 -20.30
C ASP A 66 -22.02 -1.44 -19.15
N CYS A 67 -21.89 -0.13 -19.41
CA CYS A 67 -21.43 0.82 -18.39
C CYS A 67 -22.42 1.02 -17.23
N GLY A 68 -23.68 0.56 -17.39
CA GLY A 68 -24.70 0.56 -16.34
C GLY A 68 -24.75 -0.72 -15.52
N ASP A 69 -23.86 -1.68 -15.77
CA ASP A 69 -23.69 -2.89 -14.96
C ASP A 69 -22.60 -2.69 -13.88
N VAL A 70 -22.59 -3.59 -12.89
CA VAL A 70 -21.70 -3.51 -11.73
C VAL A 70 -20.25 -3.83 -12.11
N GLY A 71 -19.31 -2.96 -11.75
CA GLY A 71 -17.89 -3.08 -12.10
C GLY A 71 -17.25 -4.40 -11.66
N GLU A 72 -17.65 -4.95 -10.50
CA GLU A 72 -17.22 -6.26 -10.00
C GLU A 72 -17.49 -7.41 -10.99
N VAL A 73 -18.66 -7.41 -11.62
CA VAL A 73 -19.04 -8.44 -12.58
C VAL A 73 -18.34 -8.20 -13.92
N ARG A 74 -18.28 -6.94 -14.35
CA ARG A 74 -17.59 -6.55 -15.60
C ARG A 74 -16.11 -6.91 -15.57
N ARG A 75 -15.41 -6.65 -14.47
CA ARG A 75 -14.00 -7.04 -14.28
C ARG A 75 -13.82 -8.56 -14.34
N ALA A 76 -14.64 -9.31 -13.60
CA ALA A 76 -14.57 -10.78 -13.62
C ALA A 76 -14.84 -11.38 -15.00
N LEU A 77 -15.78 -10.80 -15.75
CA LEU A 77 -16.04 -11.20 -17.13
C LEU A 77 -14.89 -10.81 -18.08
N LEU A 78 -14.31 -9.64 -17.90
CA LEU A 78 -13.18 -9.18 -18.71
C LEU A 78 -11.96 -10.09 -18.51
N ASP A 79 -11.68 -10.51 -17.27
CA ASP A 79 -10.61 -11.47 -16.98
C ASP A 79 -10.79 -12.81 -17.71
N VAL A 80 -12.03 -13.30 -17.75
CA VAL A 80 -12.39 -14.59 -18.35
C VAL A 80 -12.44 -14.54 -19.87
N LEU A 81 -12.71 -13.37 -20.45
CA LEU A 81 -12.78 -13.14 -21.90
C LEU A 81 -11.51 -12.47 -22.44
N ALA A 82 -10.43 -12.40 -21.66
CA ALA A 82 -9.24 -11.62 -22.00
C ALA A 82 -8.42 -12.18 -23.18
N ASP A 83 -8.81 -13.31 -23.76
CA ASP A 83 -8.24 -13.94 -24.96
C ASP A 83 -9.07 -13.66 -26.23
N ARG A 84 -10.20 -12.96 -26.10
CA ARG A 84 -11.12 -12.63 -27.19
C ARG A 84 -10.67 -11.38 -27.94
N ASP A 85 -10.04 -11.56 -29.09
CA ASP A 85 -9.57 -10.48 -29.97
C ASP A 85 -10.68 -9.46 -30.33
N GLU A 86 -11.96 -9.89 -30.31
CA GLU A 86 -13.11 -9.01 -30.56
C GLU A 86 -13.29 -7.90 -29.52
N LEU A 87 -12.62 -7.99 -28.36
CA LEU A 87 -12.60 -6.94 -27.33
C LEU A 87 -11.64 -5.81 -27.66
N LEU A 88 -10.56 -6.08 -28.42
CA LEU A 88 -9.46 -5.12 -28.55
C LEU A 88 -9.88 -3.77 -29.16
N PRO A 89 -10.69 -3.72 -30.26
CA PRO A 89 -11.19 -2.45 -30.79
C PRO A 89 -12.00 -1.64 -29.76
N TRP A 90 -12.79 -2.33 -28.94
CA TRP A 90 -13.58 -1.68 -27.89
C TRP A 90 -12.70 -1.19 -26.73
N LEU A 91 -11.71 -1.97 -26.31
CA LEU A 91 -10.77 -1.59 -25.24
C LEU A 91 -9.89 -0.38 -25.61
N ARG A 92 -9.56 -0.22 -26.90
CA ARG A 92 -8.77 0.91 -27.41
C ARG A 92 -9.58 2.20 -27.58
N HIS A 93 -10.92 2.11 -27.54
CA HIS A 93 -11.78 3.26 -27.77
C HIS A 93 -11.55 4.35 -26.72
N GLU A 94 -11.56 5.62 -27.14
CA GLU A 94 -11.24 6.76 -26.27
C GLU A 94 -12.17 6.88 -25.05
N ASP A 95 -13.44 6.50 -25.18
CA ASP A 95 -14.40 6.40 -24.08
C ASP A 95 -13.93 5.54 -22.90
N ARG A 96 -13.00 4.59 -23.12
CA ARG A 96 -12.44 3.78 -22.03
C ARG A 96 -11.43 4.55 -21.20
N ARG A 97 -10.81 5.59 -21.76
CA ARG A 97 -9.88 6.47 -21.03
C ARG A 97 -10.60 7.40 -20.04
N THR A 98 -11.88 7.66 -20.27
CA THR A 98 -12.69 8.55 -19.42
C THR A 98 -13.62 7.79 -18.46
N GLU A 99 -13.66 6.45 -18.52
CA GLU A 99 -14.45 5.65 -17.60
C GLU A 99 -13.85 5.70 -16.18
N LYS A 100 -14.66 6.14 -15.21
CA LYS A 100 -14.25 6.27 -13.80
C LYS A 100 -14.81 5.17 -12.89
N SER A 101 -15.43 4.16 -13.48
CA SER A 101 -15.95 2.99 -12.76
C SER A 101 -14.81 2.32 -11.99
N PHE A 102 -14.99 2.12 -10.68
CA PHE A 102 -13.93 1.71 -9.77
C PHE A 102 -13.19 0.44 -10.25
N GLY A 103 -11.89 0.59 -10.52
CA GLY A 103 -10.98 -0.46 -10.96
C GLY A 103 -11.17 -0.97 -12.39
N MET A 104 -12.03 -0.34 -13.19
CA MET A 104 -12.21 -0.68 -14.61
C MET A 104 -11.03 -0.23 -15.49
N PRO A 105 -10.46 0.99 -15.33
CA PRO A 105 -9.31 1.43 -16.13
C PRO A 105 -8.13 0.45 -16.07
N GLU A 106 -7.80 -0.03 -14.88
CA GLU A 106 -6.72 -0.98 -14.62
C GLU A 106 -7.02 -2.34 -15.26
N ALA A 107 -8.27 -2.79 -15.16
CA ALA A 107 -8.72 -4.02 -15.81
C ALA A 107 -8.68 -3.92 -17.35
N PHE A 108 -9.00 -2.76 -17.92
CA PHE A 108 -8.86 -2.53 -19.37
C PHE A 108 -7.41 -2.60 -19.81
N LEU A 109 -6.48 -2.00 -19.06
CA LEU A 109 -5.05 -2.07 -19.35
C LEU A 109 -4.54 -3.51 -19.32
N GLN A 110 -4.87 -4.27 -18.27
CA GLN A 110 -4.49 -5.68 -18.17
C GLN A 110 -5.02 -6.49 -19.36
N ALA A 111 -6.31 -6.34 -19.71
CA ALA A 111 -6.91 -7.03 -20.83
C ALA A 111 -6.27 -6.66 -22.18
N ARG A 112 -5.93 -5.38 -22.37
CA ARG A 112 -5.18 -4.92 -23.56
C ARG A 112 -3.81 -5.62 -23.64
N GLY A 113 -3.08 -5.73 -22.53
CA GLY A 113 -1.81 -6.46 -22.45
C GLY A 113 -1.97 -7.93 -22.86
N ARG A 114 -2.94 -8.64 -22.29
CA ARG A 114 -3.26 -10.04 -22.62
C ARG A 114 -3.61 -10.24 -24.10
N LEU A 115 -4.35 -9.31 -24.69
CA LEU A 115 -4.70 -9.31 -26.12
C LEU A 115 -3.54 -8.89 -27.03
N GLY A 116 -2.34 -8.65 -26.51
CA GLY A 116 -1.17 -8.32 -27.33
C GLY A 116 -1.08 -6.84 -27.75
N ASP A 117 -1.77 -5.93 -27.06
CA ASP A 117 -1.74 -4.52 -27.38
C ASP A 117 -0.46 -3.82 -26.91
N ARG A 118 0.56 -3.83 -27.77
CA ARG A 118 1.83 -3.13 -27.49
C ARG A 118 1.68 -1.61 -27.29
N THR A 119 0.57 -1.01 -27.72
CA THR A 119 0.32 0.42 -27.47
C THR A 119 -0.06 0.74 -26.02
N ALA A 120 -0.24 -0.28 -25.17
CA ALA A 120 -0.53 -0.14 -23.74
C ALA A 120 0.72 -0.31 -22.86
N VAL A 121 1.90 -0.56 -23.44
CA VAL A 121 3.12 -0.93 -22.70
C VAL A 121 3.51 0.12 -21.65
N GLN A 122 3.44 1.40 -21.99
CA GLN A 122 3.82 2.48 -21.08
C GLN A 122 2.83 2.64 -19.91
N GLU A 123 1.53 2.53 -20.17
CA GLU A 123 0.51 2.60 -19.14
C GLU A 123 0.49 1.34 -18.26
N LEU A 124 0.82 0.17 -18.83
CA LEU A 124 1.03 -1.06 -18.08
C LEU A 124 2.26 -0.98 -17.17
N ALA A 125 3.36 -0.35 -17.63
CA ALA A 125 4.53 -0.08 -16.79
C ALA A 125 4.17 0.84 -15.61
N THR A 126 3.42 1.91 -15.84
CA THR A 126 2.88 2.75 -14.76
C THR A 126 2.04 1.95 -13.79
N LEU A 127 1.13 1.12 -14.30
CA LEU A 127 0.27 0.29 -13.46
C LEU A 127 1.07 -0.74 -12.66
N ALA A 128 2.15 -1.29 -13.21
CA ALA A 128 3.07 -2.22 -12.54
C ALA A 128 3.98 -1.55 -11.49
N ALA A 129 4.07 -0.22 -11.50
CA ALA A 129 4.75 0.61 -10.51
C ALA A 129 3.77 1.25 -9.50
N ASP A 130 2.48 0.92 -9.59
CA ASP A 130 1.45 1.48 -8.74
C ASP A 130 1.66 1.09 -7.26
N PRO A 131 1.45 2.03 -6.31
CA PRO A 131 1.64 1.76 -4.88
C PRO A 131 0.62 0.77 -4.27
N TRP A 132 -0.46 0.46 -4.98
CA TRP A 132 -1.47 -0.52 -4.59
C TRP A 132 -1.10 -1.90 -5.15
N PRO A 133 -0.83 -2.91 -4.28
CA PRO A 133 -0.35 -4.23 -4.73
C PRO A 133 -1.27 -4.90 -5.74
N ARG A 134 -2.59 -4.67 -5.62
CA ARG A 134 -3.57 -5.16 -6.59
C ARG A 134 -3.34 -4.58 -7.99
N ASN A 135 -3.12 -3.28 -8.09
CA ASN A 135 -2.90 -2.59 -9.36
C ASN A 135 -1.56 -3.02 -9.96
N GLN A 136 -0.52 -3.07 -9.14
CA GLN A 136 0.79 -3.62 -9.53
C GLN A 136 0.66 -4.99 -10.19
N ALA A 137 -0.05 -5.93 -9.56
CA ALA A 137 -0.25 -7.27 -10.10
C ALA A 137 -1.00 -7.27 -11.46
N LEU A 138 -1.94 -6.34 -11.67
CA LEU A 138 -2.63 -6.20 -12.96
C LEU A 138 -1.69 -5.70 -14.06
N GLY A 139 -0.88 -4.68 -13.76
CA GLY A 139 0.13 -4.15 -14.67
C GLY A 139 1.19 -5.18 -15.03
N GLU A 140 1.72 -5.88 -14.02
CA GLU A 140 2.69 -6.97 -14.19
C GLU A 140 2.13 -8.09 -15.07
N ALA A 141 0.91 -8.57 -14.79
CA ALA A 141 0.28 -9.61 -15.61
C ALA A 141 0.07 -9.17 -17.06
N GLY A 142 -0.21 -7.88 -17.31
CA GLY A 142 -0.32 -7.34 -18.66
C GLY A 142 1.02 -7.29 -19.40
N LEU A 143 2.09 -6.87 -18.72
CA LEU A 143 3.44 -6.84 -19.30
C LEU A 143 3.99 -8.25 -19.54
N ASP A 144 3.76 -9.17 -18.61
CA ASP A 144 4.16 -10.57 -18.73
C ASP A 144 3.52 -11.21 -19.95
N ALA A 145 2.22 -11.00 -20.17
CA ALA A 145 1.53 -11.49 -21.36
C ALA A 145 2.09 -10.91 -22.68
N LEU A 146 2.54 -9.65 -22.67
CA LEU A 146 3.20 -9.05 -23.83
C LEU A 146 4.59 -9.64 -24.06
N THR A 147 5.37 -9.86 -23.00
CA THR A 147 6.70 -10.49 -23.06
C THR A 147 6.60 -11.93 -23.53
N ASP A 148 5.63 -12.71 -23.04
CA ASP A 148 5.39 -14.09 -23.48
C ASP A 148 5.03 -14.15 -24.97
N ARG A 149 4.27 -13.17 -25.47
CA ARG A 149 3.80 -13.14 -26.86
C ARG A 149 4.83 -12.62 -27.87
N PHE A 150 5.59 -11.59 -27.50
CA PHE A 150 6.47 -10.87 -28.43
C PHE A 150 7.96 -10.97 -28.08
N GLY A 151 8.29 -11.53 -26.91
CA GLY A 151 9.64 -11.54 -26.36
C GLY A 151 10.01 -10.26 -25.62
N LEU A 152 10.95 -10.37 -24.68
CA LEU A 152 11.38 -9.27 -23.80
C LEU A 152 11.91 -8.06 -24.60
N VAL A 153 12.74 -8.30 -25.61
CA VAL A 153 13.34 -7.23 -26.43
C VAL A 153 12.26 -6.35 -27.07
N ALA A 154 11.23 -6.97 -27.65
CA ALA A 154 10.16 -6.23 -28.32
C ALA A 154 9.29 -5.39 -27.37
N VAL A 155 9.18 -5.78 -26.10
CA VAL A 155 8.50 -5.00 -25.06
C VAL A 155 9.41 -3.87 -24.57
N LEU A 156 10.70 -4.15 -24.36
CA LEU A 156 11.68 -3.14 -23.96
C LEU A 156 11.87 -2.06 -25.02
N ASP A 157 11.76 -2.38 -26.32
CA ASP A 157 11.81 -1.36 -27.40
C ASP A 157 10.67 -0.32 -27.27
N GLY A 158 9.57 -0.68 -26.60
CA GLY A 158 8.46 0.23 -26.29
C GLY A 158 8.66 1.06 -25.01
N LEU A 159 9.71 0.77 -24.24
CA LEU A 159 10.02 1.37 -22.94
C LEU A 159 11.36 2.12 -22.99
N GLY A 160 11.42 3.30 -22.38
CA GLY A 160 12.62 4.12 -22.36
C GLY A 160 13.49 3.90 -21.13
N ASP A 161 14.51 4.76 -20.98
CA ASP A 161 15.29 4.90 -19.74
C ASP A 161 14.91 6.16 -18.94
N ALA A 162 14.10 7.05 -19.54
CA ALA A 162 13.75 8.32 -18.93
C ALA A 162 12.84 8.15 -17.71
N ARG A 163 11.91 7.19 -17.78
CA ARG A 163 10.86 6.99 -16.78
C ARG A 163 11.27 5.94 -15.75
N PRO A 164 11.04 6.17 -14.45
CA PRO A 164 11.36 5.19 -13.42
C PRO A 164 10.55 3.90 -13.56
N GLU A 165 9.31 3.96 -14.02
CA GLU A 165 8.46 2.77 -14.18
C GLU A 165 9.00 1.83 -15.29
N ASP A 166 9.52 2.42 -16.36
CA ASP A 166 10.15 1.69 -17.46
C ASP A 166 11.47 1.01 -16.98
N ARG A 167 12.28 1.74 -16.20
CA ARG A 167 13.51 1.19 -15.60
C ARG A 167 13.21 0.10 -14.56
N ALA A 168 12.17 0.28 -13.73
CA ALA A 168 11.73 -0.71 -12.76
C ALA A 168 11.31 -2.02 -13.44
N PHE A 169 10.58 -1.94 -14.56
CA PHE A 169 10.26 -3.12 -15.35
C PHE A 169 11.52 -3.85 -15.84
N ARG A 170 12.52 -3.12 -16.37
CA ARG A 170 13.79 -3.70 -16.81
C ARG A 170 14.53 -4.41 -15.67
N VAL A 171 14.62 -3.79 -14.50
CA VAL A 171 15.22 -4.40 -13.29
C VAL A 171 14.52 -5.71 -12.93
N ARG A 172 13.18 -5.73 -12.95
CA ARG A 172 12.39 -6.95 -12.68
C ARG A 172 12.71 -8.05 -13.69
N MET A 173 12.80 -7.72 -14.98
CA MET A 173 13.08 -8.70 -16.04
C MET A 173 14.49 -9.27 -15.93
N ARG A 174 15.49 -8.44 -15.61
CA ARG A 174 16.87 -8.89 -15.31
C ARG A 174 16.90 -9.88 -14.14
N ALA A 175 16.27 -9.50 -13.01
CA ALA A 175 16.21 -10.39 -11.85
C ALA A 175 15.52 -11.73 -12.16
N ARG A 176 14.41 -11.72 -12.93
CA ARG A 176 13.74 -12.97 -13.37
C ARG A 176 14.61 -13.84 -14.28
N ALA A 177 15.52 -13.24 -15.05
CA ALA A 177 16.50 -13.96 -15.86
C ALA A 177 17.70 -14.47 -15.03
N GLY A 178 17.72 -14.22 -13.71
CA GLY A 178 18.84 -14.56 -12.83
C GLY A 178 20.05 -13.64 -13.01
N GLU A 179 19.87 -12.48 -13.64
CA GLU A 179 20.92 -11.48 -13.77
C GLU A 179 21.06 -10.67 -12.48
N ASP A 180 22.28 -10.18 -12.23
CA ASP A 180 22.54 -9.24 -11.15
C ASP A 180 21.77 -7.93 -11.35
N VAL A 181 21.22 -7.38 -10.28
CA VAL A 181 20.51 -6.09 -10.26
C VAL A 181 21.05 -5.12 -9.21
N THR A 182 22.19 -5.47 -8.60
CA THR A 182 22.81 -4.67 -7.52
C THR A 182 23.18 -3.26 -8.00
N ASP A 183 23.51 -3.09 -9.29
CA ASP A 183 23.78 -1.78 -9.90
C ASP A 183 22.58 -0.82 -9.80
N ALA A 184 21.35 -1.34 -9.84
CA ALA A 184 20.13 -0.56 -9.77
C ALA A 184 19.82 0.00 -8.37
N LEU A 185 20.56 -0.41 -7.33
CA LEU A 185 20.49 0.23 -6.00
C LEU A 185 20.95 1.69 -6.04
N ALA A 186 21.73 2.07 -7.07
CA ALA A 186 22.15 3.45 -7.32
C ALA A 186 21.21 4.24 -8.24
N ASP A 187 20.05 3.70 -8.62
CA ASP A 187 19.08 4.46 -9.42
C ASP A 187 18.65 5.73 -8.66
N PRO A 188 18.60 6.90 -9.32
CA PRO A 188 18.18 8.14 -8.67
C PRO A 188 16.72 8.13 -8.23
N ASP A 189 15.89 7.25 -8.82
CA ASP A 189 14.50 7.08 -8.40
C ASP A 189 14.37 6.01 -7.31
N ARG A 190 13.79 6.41 -6.17
CA ARG A 190 13.64 5.54 -4.99
C ARG A 190 12.77 4.31 -5.26
N LEU A 191 11.80 4.37 -6.19
CA LEU A 191 10.99 3.21 -6.54
C LEU A 191 11.85 2.13 -7.20
N VAL A 192 12.75 2.52 -8.10
CA VAL A 192 13.64 1.58 -8.79
C VAL A 192 14.67 1.00 -7.83
N ALA A 193 15.30 1.83 -7.01
CA ALA A 193 16.29 1.39 -6.03
C ALA A 193 15.66 0.48 -4.95
N HIS A 194 14.44 0.79 -4.50
CA HIS A 194 13.68 -0.08 -3.59
C HIS A 194 13.34 -1.43 -4.24
N LEU A 195 12.92 -1.44 -5.51
CA LEU A 195 12.68 -2.69 -6.23
C LEU A 195 13.95 -3.53 -6.33
N ALA A 196 15.07 -2.94 -6.71
CA ALA A 196 16.37 -3.62 -6.76
C ALA A 196 16.76 -4.20 -5.37
N GLN A 197 16.57 -3.43 -4.30
CA GLN A 197 16.79 -3.89 -2.92
C GLN A 197 15.93 -5.11 -2.56
N SER A 198 14.67 -5.14 -3.00
CA SER A 198 13.76 -6.25 -2.74
C SER A 198 14.11 -7.53 -3.53
N LEU A 199 14.77 -7.36 -4.69
CA LEU A 199 15.13 -8.45 -5.60
C LEU A 199 16.54 -8.99 -5.38
N ALA A 200 17.45 -8.23 -4.76
CA ALA A 200 18.79 -8.70 -4.45
C ALA A 200 18.77 -9.91 -3.51
N ASP A 201 19.50 -10.96 -3.84
CA ASP A 201 19.47 -12.26 -3.14
C ASP A 201 20.85 -12.78 -2.73
N ASP A 202 21.92 -12.08 -3.08
CA ASP A 202 23.31 -12.44 -2.80
C ASP A 202 23.94 -11.50 -1.75
N ALA A 203 24.08 -12.00 -0.51
CA ALA A 203 24.62 -11.23 0.60
C ALA A 203 26.11 -10.87 0.42
N ASP A 204 26.92 -11.75 -0.17
CA ASP A 204 28.34 -11.50 -0.36
C ASP A 204 28.58 -10.44 -1.43
N ARG A 205 27.76 -10.45 -2.50
CA ARG A 205 27.76 -9.37 -3.49
C ARG A 205 27.35 -8.03 -2.88
N LEU A 206 26.33 -8.00 -2.03
CA LEU A 206 25.91 -6.78 -1.36
C LEU A 206 27.02 -6.21 -0.47
N ARG A 207 27.78 -7.07 0.23
CA ARG A 207 28.96 -6.65 1.00
C ARG A 207 30.03 -6.01 0.13
N LEU A 208 30.36 -6.62 -1.02
CA LEU A 208 31.30 -6.03 -1.99
C LEU A 208 30.79 -4.68 -2.52
N TYR A 209 29.51 -4.60 -2.84
CA TYR A 209 28.90 -3.39 -3.38
C TYR A 209 28.90 -2.22 -2.40
N LEU A 210 28.86 -2.44 -1.08
CA LEU A 210 28.95 -1.36 -0.09
C LEU A 210 30.23 -0.51 -0.25
N ASP A 211 31.32 -1.11 -0.70
CA ASP A 211 32.58 -0.41 -0.94
C ASP A 211 32.54 0.36 -2.27
N GLU A 212 31.96 -0.24 -3.32
CA GLU A 212 31.95 0.27 -4.69
C GLU A 212 30.81 1.27 -5.00
N ALA A 213 29.75 1.24 -4.19
CA ALA A 213 28.52 1.98 -4.46
C ALA A 213 28.79 3.50 -4.59
N PRO A 214 28.24 4.14 -5.65
CA PRO A 214 28.61 5.50 -6.02
C PRO A 214 28.01 6.58 -5.11
N THR A 215 26.99 6.25 -4.32
CA THR A 215 26.26 7.20 -3.47
C THR A 215 25.97 6.61 -2.09
N THR A 216 25.76 7.48 -1.10
CA THR A 216 25.32 7.06 0.23
C THR A 216 23.97 6.35 0.19
N ASP A 217 23.04 6.80 -0.65
CA ASP A 217 21.71 6.19 -0.80
C ASP A 217 21.83 4.76 -1.32
N ALA A 218 22.70 4.51 -2.31
CA ALA A 218 22.98 3.16 -2.81
C ALA A 218 23.55 2.25 -1.71
N LYS A 219 24.46 2.77 -0.88
CA LYS A 219 25.01 2.05 0.27
C LYS A 219 23.94 1.72 1.31
N LEU A 220 23.00 2.64 1.55
CA LEU A 220 21.89 2.41 2.48
C LEU A 220 20.87 1.40 1.93
N TRP A 221 20.56 1.43 0.63
CA TRP A 221 19.74 0.39 0.01
C TRP A 221 20.42 -0.98 0.05
N ALA A 222 21.73 -1.04 -0.17
CA ALA A 222 22.51 -2.27 -0.03
C ALA A 222 22.51 -2.79 1.41
N ALA A 223 22.71 -1.91 2.41
CA ALA A 223 22.61 -2.25 3.82
C ALA A 223 21.22 -2.78 4.19
N TYR A 224 20.16 -2.18 3.63
CA TYR A 224 18.79 -2.63 3.84
C TYR A 224 18.48 -3.98 3.15
N ALA A 225 19.01 -4.22 1.94
CA ALA A 225 18.98 -5.55 1.30
C ALA A 225 19.70 -6.59 2.17
N LEU A 226 20.90 -6.27 2.63
CA LEU A 226 21.73 -7.17 3.42
C LEU A 226 21.03 -7.54 4.73
N HIS A 227 20.48 -6.56 5.46
CA HIS A 227 19.71 -6.81 6.67
C HIS A 227 18.51 -7.73 6.41
N ARG A 228 17.78 -7.54 5.30
CA ARG A 228 16.65 -8.43 4.95
C ARG A 228 17.09 -9.88 4.73
N LEU A 229 18.30 -10.10 4.20
CA LEU A 229 18.83 -11.44 3.93
C LEU A 229 19.46 -12.10 5.16
N THR A 230 20.08 -11.32 6.05
CA THR A 230 20.87 -11.84 7.18
C THR A 230 20.18 -11.70 8.54
N GLU A 231 19.24 -10.77 8.65
CA GLU A 231 18.63 -10.30 9.90
C GLU A 231 19.66 -9.82 10.94
N ASP A 232 20.89 -9.52 10.51
CA ASP A 232 21.98 -9.12 11.40
C ASP A 232 21.91 -7.61 11.70
N ALA A 233 21.31 -7.29 12.85
CA ALA A 233 21.21 -5.92 13.35
C ALA A 233 22.58 -5.34 13.76
N ALA A 234 23.55 -6.17 14.17
CA ALA A 234 24.87 -5.68 14.54
C ALA A 234 25.68 -5.27 13.31
N GLU A 235 25.63 -6.08 12.24
CA GLU A 235 26.21 -5.74 10.92
C GLU A 235 25.57 -4.47 10.36
N THR A 236 24.25 -4.37 10.42
CA THR A 236 23.51 -3.18 9.94
C THR A 236 23.92 -1.91 10.69
N ARG A 237 24.07 -2.00 12.02
CA ARG A 237 24.52 -0.87 12.84
C ARG A 237 25.96 -0.49 12.53
N ALA A 238 26.86 -1.46 12.37
CA ALA A 238 28.25 -1.20 12.01
C ALA A 238 28.38 -0.49 10.66
N ILE A 239 27.59 -0.91 9.65
CA ILE A 239 27.53 -0.24 8.34
C ILE A 239 26.99 1.18 8.49
N HIS A 240 25.88 1.39 9.21
CA HIS A 240 25.30 2.71 9.43
C HIS A 240 26.28 3.66 10.13
N GLU A 241 27.03 3.16 11.12
CA GLU A 241 28.08 3.91 11.81
C GLU A 241 29.25 4.26 10.88
N ALA A 242 29.73 3.32 10.07
CA ALA A 242 30.80 3.55 9.10
C ALA A 242 30.42 4.61 8.04
N LEU A 243 29.14 4.71 7.70
CA LEU A 243 28.60 5.73 6.79
C LEU A 243 28.41 7.11 7.47
N GLY A 244 28.73 7.25 8.75
CA GLY A 244 28.55 8.49 9.50
C GLY A 244 27.13 8.73 10.00
N ARG A 245 26.34 7.66 10.15
CA ARG A 245 24.93 7.68 10.59
C ARG A 245 24.07 8.66 9.78
N PRO A 246 23.99 8.51 8.44
CA PRO A 246 23.19 9.40 7.60
C PRO A 246 21.71 9.35 8.03
N ARG A 247 21.09 10.53 8.09
CA ARG A 247 19.70 10.75 8.54
C ARG A 247 19.01 11.77 7.64
N VAL A 248 17.68 11.65 7.52
CA VAL A 248 16.86 12.73 6.94
C VAL A 248 16.70 13.81 7.99
N GLU A 249 17.27 14.98 7.73
CA GLU A 249 17.19 16.12 8.63
C GLU A 249 15.81 16.78 8.55
N VAL A 250 15.09 16.81 9.67
CA VAL A 250 13.77 17.44 9.79
C VAL A 250 13.89 18.58 10.80
N PRO A 251 13.88 19.86 10.37
CA PRO A 251 14.05 20.99 11.27
C PRO A 251 13.02 21.00 12.40
N GLY A 252 13.50 21.09 13.64
CA GLY A 252 12.67 21.14 14.85
C GLY A 252 12.24 19.78 15.40
N LEU A 253 12.47 18.67 14.70
CA LEU A 253 12.16 17.34 15.18
C LEU A 253 13.26 16.83 16.12
N ASP A 254 13.00 16.78 17.43
CA ASP A 254 13.93 16.20 18.39
C ASP A 254 13.89 14.66 18.42
N GLU A 255 14.88 14.06 19.10
CA GLU A 255 15.09 12.62 19.15
C GLU A 255 13.95 11.83 19.81
N GLU A 256 13.20 12.41 20.77
CA GLU A 256 12.08 11.70 21.42
C GLU A 256 10.93 11.51 20.42
N LEU A 257 10.56 12.58 19.69
CA LEU A 257 9.56 12.52 18.63
C LEU A 257 10.03 11.67 17.45
N ARG A 258 11.28 11.86 17.03
CA ARG A 258 11.89 11.12 15.93
C ARG A 258 11.87 9.62 16.21
N SER A 259 12.34 9.19 17.38
CA SER A 259 12.36 7.77 17.75
C SER A 259 10.95 7.17 17.73
N ALA A 260 9.96 7.85 18.33
CA ALA A 260 8.57 7.39 18.32
C ALA A 260 8.00 7.24 16.89
N ILE A 261 8.21 8.24 16.03
CA ILE A 261 7.71 8.26 14.65
C ILE A 261 8.43 7.22 13.78
N VAL A 262 9.76 7.19 13.82
CA VAL A 262 10.57 6.28 12.99
C VAL A 262 10.25 4.83 13.32
N HIS A 263 10.23 4.46 14.60
CA HIS A 263 9.93 3.08 14.99
C HIS A 263 8.46 2.68 14.75
N ALA A 264 7.52 3.63 14.76
CA ALA A 264 6.13 3.35 14.42
C ALA A 264 5.92 3.17 12.92
N TYR A 265 6.52 4.01 12.08
CA TYR A 265 6.13 4.13 10.67
C TYR A 265 7.16 3.64 9.66
N ALA A 266 8.47 3.70 9.95
CA ALA A 266 9.49 3.27 8.99
C ALA A 266 9.38 1.78 8.58
N PRO A 267 8.99 0.83 9.45
CA PRO A 267 8.80 -0.57 9.03
C PRO A 267 7.71 -0.75 7.97
N GLY A 268 6.63 0.02 8.07
CA GLY A 268 5.46 -0.05 7.17
C GLY A 268 5.46 1.00 6.05
N CYS A 269 6.47 1.86 5.99
CA CYS A 269 6.50 2.95 5.01
C CYS A 269 6.62 2.40 3.57
N ARG A 270 6.20 3.19 2.58
CA ARG A 270 6.10 2.74 1.18
C ARG A 270 7.44 2.82 0.43
N THR A 271 7.44 2.35 -0.82
CA THR A 271 8.62 2.21 -1.68
C THR A 271 9.37 3.53 -1.92
N GLN A 272 8.66 4.67 -1.91
CA GLN A 272 9.23 6.00 -2.13
C GLN A 272 9.90 6.63 -0.89
N SER A 273 9.81 6.00 0.29
CA SER A 273 10.47 6.51 1.48
C SER A 273 11.99 6.52 1.31
N ASP A 274 12.64 7.54 1.87
CA ASP A 274 14.10 7.62 1.87
C ASP A 274 14.72 6.42 2.61
N PRO A 275 15.78 5.79 2.07
CA PRO A 275 16.41 4.64 2.71
C PRO A 275 16.99 4.97 4.09
N ARG A 276 17.32 6.24 4.38
CA ARG A 276 17.81 6.66 5.70
C ARG A 276 16.80 6.34 6.80
N TRP A 277 15.50 6.53 6.57
CA TRP A 277 14.47 6.18 7.56
C TRP A 277 14.44 4.67 7.86
N ARG A 278 14.62 3.85 6.84
CA ARG A 278 14.60 2.39 6.94
C ARG A 278 15.84 1.83 7.63
N VAL A 279 17.01 2.38 7.32
CA VAL A 279 18.25 1.95 7.98
C VAL A 279 18.31 2.49 9.40
N GLU A 280 17.83 3.70 9.65
CA GLU A 280 17.79 4.28 10.99
C GLU A 280 17.01 3.39 11.96
N VAL A 281 15.79 2.98 11.61
CA VAL A 281 14.95 2.14 12.49
C VAL A 281 15.60 0.79 12.82
N LEU A 282 16.45 0.27 11.94
CA LEU A 282 17.18 -0.99 12.13
C LEU A 282 18.47 -0.79 12.95
N ALA A 283 19.10 0.37 12.83
CA ALA A 283 20.35 0.70 13.51
C ALA A 283 20.13 1.21 14.94
N THR A 284 18.95 1.77 15.25
CA THR A 284 18.61 2.35 16.57
C THR A 284 17.78 1.43 17.44
N GLU A 285 17.88 1.61 18.76
CA GLU A 285 17.02 0.90 19.71
C GLU A 285 15.59 1.47 19.68
N PRO A 286 14.56 0.61 19.70
CA PRO A 286 13.18 1.07 19.77
C PRO A 286 12.92 1.81 21.09
N PRO A 287 11.99 2.79 21.09
CA PRO A 287 11.57 3.44 22.33
C PRO A 287 10.98 2.40 23.31
N PRO A 288 11.10 2.64 24.62
CA PRO A 288 10.51 1.76 25.62
C PRO A 288 9.03 1.51 25.35
N ARG A 289 8.61 0.25 25.47
CA ARG A 289 7.22 -0.13 25.21
C ARG A 289 6.29 0.61 26.17
N VAL A 290 5.28 1.27 25.61
CA VAL A 290 4.32 2.06 26.38
C VAL A 290 3.30 1.14 27.04
N ASP A 291 3.16 1.25 28.37
CA ASP A 291 2.01 0.71 29.09
C ASP A 291 0.85 1.70 28.92
N VAL A 292 0.04 1.45 27.89
CA VAL A 292 -1.09 2.32 27.50
C VAL A 292 -2.10 2.43 28.64
N ASP A 293 -2.37 1.35 29.37
CA ASP A 293 -3.35 1.37 30.46
C ASP A 293 -2.88 2.22 31.65
N GLU A 294 -1.60 2.10 32.04
CA GLU A 294 -1.00 2.99 33.05
C GLU A 294 -0.98 4.44 32.58
N GLN A 295 -0.63 4.70 31.32
CA GLN A 295 -0.63 6.04 30.77
C GLN A 295 -2.02 6.67 30.81
N LEU A 296 -3.05 5.95 30.37
CA LEU A 296 -4.43 6.44 30.40
C LEU A 296 -4.96 6.63 31.82
N ARG A 297 -4.62 5.73 32.76
CA ARG A 297 -4.94 5.90 34.19
C ARG A 297 -4.29 7.16 34.75
N ARG A 298 -3.02 7.42 34.42
CA ARG A 298 -2.29 8.61 34.85
C ARG A 298 -2.87 9.89 34.28
N ALA A 299 -3.20 9.92 32.99
CA ALA A 299 -3.86 11.05 32.35
C ALA A 299 -5.21 11.35 33.02
N THR A 300 -6.04 10.33 33.21
CA THR A 300 -7.36 10.45 33.86
C THR A 300 -7.22 10.97 35.30
N ALA A 301 -6.25 10.45 36.07
CA ALA A 301 -6.00 10.92 37.43
C ALA A 301 -5.56 12.39 37.45
N ALA A 302 -4.68 12.81 36.54
CA ALA A 302 -4.20 14.19 36.45
C ALA A 302 -5.33 15.17 36.13
N LEU A 303 -6.19 14.84 35.15
CA LEU A 303 -7.36 15.65 34.79
C LEU A 303 -8.38 15.70 35.93
N THR A 304 -8.58 14.60 36.65
CA THR A 304 -9.46 14.55 37.82
C THR A 304 -8.94 15.46 38.93
N ALA A 305 -7.63 15.40 39.23
CA ALA A 305 -7.00 16.25 40.23
C ALA A 305 -7.07 17.74 39.86
N ALA A 306 -7.08 18.05 38.56
CA ALA A 306 -7.30 19.41 38.04
C ALA A 306 -8.77 19.85 38.03
N GLY A 307 -9.71 18.99 38.47
CA GLY A 307 -11.15 19.30 38.54
C GLY A 307 -11.89 19.24 37.20
N LEU A 308 -11.32 18.58 36.18
CA LEU A 308 -11.86 18.58 34.81
C LEU A 308 -12.90 17.48 34.54
N ALA A 309 -13.15 16.59 35.51
CA ALA A 309 -14.12 15.49 35.42
C ALA A 309 -14.00 14.65 34.12
N PRO A 310 -12.84 14.00 33.88
CA PRO A 310 -12.62 13.22 32.67
C PRO A 310 -13.55 12.02 32.57
N ARG A 311 -13.99 11.70 31.35
CA ARG A 311 -14.70 10.47 31.01
C ARG A 311 -13.72 9.32 30.80
N ARG A 312 -14.27 8.12 30.64
CA ARG A 312 -13.49 6.93 30.26
C ARG A 312 -12.77 7.20 28.93
N PRO A 313 -11.46 6.91 28.82
CA PRO A 313 -10.75 6.96 27.55
C PRO A 313 -11.34 5.98 26.54
N VAL A 314 -11.36 6.39 25.26
CA VAL A 314 -11.89 5.62 24.13
C VAL A 314 -10.82 5.58 23.03
N SER A 315 -10.60 4.44 22.36
CA SER A 315 -9.62 4.35 21.28
C SER A 315 -10.05 5.19 20.07
N ALA A 316 -9.11 5.60 19.22
CA ALA A 316 -9.41 6.34 17.99
C ALA A 316 -10.48 5.64 17.13
N GLY A 317 -10.35 4.32 16.91
CA GLY A 317 -11.31 3.55 16.13
C GLY A 317 -12.71 3.49 16.74
N GLU A 318 -12.82 3.37 18.07
CA GLU A 318 -14.12 3.39 18.74
C GLU A 318 -14.74 4.79 18.70
N HIS A 319 -13.95 5.84 18.89
CA HIS A 319 -14.38 7.23 18.81
C HIS A 319 -14.87 7.61 17.41
N GLN A 320 -14.18 7.15 16.36
CA GLN A 320 -14.56 7.39 14.96
C GLN A 320 -15.55 6.35 14.40
N HIS A 321 -15.92 5.36 15.22
CA HIS A 321 -16.82 4.24 14.88
C HIS A 321 -16.34 3.33 13.73
N GLN A 322 -15.08 3.47 13.30
CA GLN A 322 -14.42 2.64 12.30
C GLN A 322 -12.89 2.84 12.35
N GLY A 323 -12.16 1.94 11.72
CA GLY A 323 -10.71 2.07 11.57
C GLY A 323 -9.91 1.78 12.85
N ASP A 324 -8.63 2.13 12.81
CA ASP A 324 -7.69 2.03 13.94
C ASP A 324 -6.76 3.26 13.96
N GLY A 325 -6.05 3.47 15.07
CA GLY A 325 -5.20 4.63 15.24
C GLY A 325 -4.20 4.56 16.38
N THR A 326 -3.37 5.59 16.49
CA THR A 326 -2.27 5.67 17.45
C THR A 326 -2.59 6.57 18.65
N TYR A 327 -3.87 6.70 19.01
CA TYR A 327 -4.30 7.50 20.16
C TYR A 327 -5.61 7.05 20.80
N HIS A 328 -5.85 7.56 22.01
CA HIS A 328 -7.13 7.50 22.70
C HIS A 328 -7.67 8.91 22.94
N VAL A 329 -8.98 9.07 22.89
CA VAL A 329 -9.69 10.30 23.22
C VAL A 329 -10.17 10.25 24.67
N ILE A 330 -9.95 11.33 25.42
CA ILE A 330 -10.51 11.54 26.75
C ILE A 330 -11.37 12.81 26.70
N ALA A 331 -12.69 12.63 26.75
CA ALA A 331 -13.62 13.74 26.86
C ALA A 331 -13.66 14.29 28.30
N TYR A 332 -13.77 15.61 28.45
CA TYR A 332 -13.83 16.29 29.74
C TYR A 332 -14.65 17.59 29.64
N GLY A 333 -14.97 18.19 30.80
CA GLY A 333 -15.69 19.46 30.97
C GLY A 333 -16.41 20.09 29.77
N GLY A 334 -17.72 19.87 29.63
CA GLY A 334 -18.58 20.66 28.72
C GLY A 334 -18.43 20.37 27.22
N GLY A 335 -17.88 19.21 26.84
CA GLY A 335 -17.74 18.78 25.44
C GLY A 335 -16.34 18.94 24.86
N LYS A 336 -15.33 19.19 25.70
CA LYS A 336 -13.93 19.23 25.30
C LYS A 336 -13.34 17.83 25.24
N GLU A 337 -12.32 17.66 24.41
CA GLU A 337 -11.64 16.39 24.21
C GLU A 337 -10.13 16.61 24.09
N LEU A 338 -9.36 15.68 24.63
CA LEU A 338 -7.93 15.60 24.39
C LEU A 338 -7.55 14.21 23.89
N MET A 339 -6.41 14.13 23.22
CA MET A 339 -5.85 12.91 22.67
C MET A 339 -4.59 12.52 23.43
N VAL A 340 -4.45 11.23 23.72
CA VAL A 340 -3.26 10.63 24.33
C VAL A 340 -2.70 9.59 23.36
N SER A 341 -1.47 9.81 22.90
CA SER A 341 -0.82 8.93 21.93
C SER A 341 -0.48 7.57 22.53
N THR A 342 -0.52 6.51 21.71
CA THR A 342 -0.01 5.17 22.05
C THR A 342 1.48 5.03 21.73
N LEU A 343 2.08 5.99 21.00
CA LEU A 343 3.49 5.96 20.58
C LEU A 343 4.45 6.53 21.63
N GLY A 344 3.91 7.08 22.73
CA GLY A 344 4.67 7.66 23.82
C GLY A 344 3.78 8.50 24.71
N ARG A 345 4.39 9.17 25.68
CA ARG A 345 3.72 10.07 26.64
C ARG A 345 3.30 11.41 26.01
N PHE A 346 2.80 11.40 24.79
CA PHE A 346 2.40 12.60 24.07
C PHE A 346 0.90 12.86 24.26
N ALA A 347 0.55 14.12 24.48
CA ALA A 347 -0.83 14.55 24.58
C ALA A 347 -1.06 15.86 23.81
N THR A 348 -2.26 16.05 23.29
CA THR A 348 -2.68 17.30 22.66
C THR A 348 -4.20 17.47 22.77
N ASP A 349 -4.69 18.67 22.48
CA ASP A 349 -6.10 18.95 22.27
C ASP A 349 -6.27 19.97 21.12
N HIS A 350 -7.50 20.16 20.68
CA HIS A 350 -7.82 21.15 19.64
C HIS A 350 -7.98 22.56 20.21
N ASP A 351 -8.47 22.66 21.45
CA ASP A 351 -8.88 23.93 22.08
C ASP A 351 -7.75 24.65 22.85
N CYS A 352 -6.59 24.02 22.98
CA CYS A 352 -5.43 24.47 23.76
C CYS A 352 -5.80 24.81 25.22
N ASP A 353 -6.54 23.93 25.91
CA ASP A 353 -6.98 24.21 27.29
C ASP A 353 -5.77 24.28 28.24
N PRO A 354 -5.46 25.46 28.81
CA PRO A 354 -4.27 25.65 29.63
C PRO A 354 -4.34 24.91 30.98
N VAL A 355 -5.54 24.52 31.44
CA VAL A 355 -5.69 23.73 32.67
C VAL A 355 -5.37 22.27 32.37
N ALA A 356 -5.93 21.71 31.29
CA ALA A 356 -5.66 20.33 30.87
C ALA A 356 -4.18 20.13 30.53
N ARG A 357 -3.61 21.06 29.75
CA ARG A 357 -2.18 21.07 29.40
C ARG A 357 -1.29 21.00 30.64
N ARG A 358 -1.47 21.93 31.59
CA ARG A 358 -0.67 21.98 32.82
C ARG A 358 -0.82 20.71 33.66
N ALA A 359 -2.03 20.15 33.73
CA ALA A 359 -2.28 18.91 34.47
C ALA A 359 -1.49 17.73 33.87
N LEU A 360 -1.51 17.57 32.54
CA LEU A 360 -0.82 16.49 31.85
C LEU A 360 0.70 16.69 31.84
N GLU A 361 1.20 17.91 31.61
CA GLU A 361 2.63 18.21 31.72
C GLU A 361 3.16 17.90 33.14
N SER A 362 2.39 18.24 34.18
CA SER A 362 2.73 17.91 35.57
C SER A 362 2.72 16.39 35.86
N ALA A 363 1.94 15.63 35.09
CA ALA A 363 1.90 14.18 35.15
C ALA A 363 2.98 13.49 34.27
N GLY A 364 3.88 14.28 33.68
CA GLY A 364 5.00 13.80 32.89
C GLY A 364 4.69 13.54 31.42
N PHE A 365 3.54 14.01 30.93
CA PHE A 365 3.24 14.01 29.50
C PHE A 365 3.96 15.16 28.81
N ARG A 366 4.33 14.93 27.56
CA ARG A 366 4.78 15.97 26.66
C ARG A 366 3.58 16.50 25.87
N TRP A 367 3.29 17.78 26.04
CA TRP A 367 2.26 18.45 25.27
C TRP A 367 2.75 18.76 23.85
N ILE A 368 1.99 18.36 22.84
CA ILE A 368 2.24 18.69 21.44
C ILE A 368 1.40 19.92 21.10
N ASP A 369 2.04 21.08 21.05
CA ASP A 369 1.39 22.33 20.65
C ASP A 369 1.35 22.50 19.13
N GLY A 370 0.70 23.56 18.65
CA GLY A 370 0.56 23.80 17.22
C GLY A 370 1.89 23.99 16.48
N ALA A 371 2.92 24.54 17.14
CA ALA A 371 4.24 24.71 16.54
C ALA A 371 4.97 23.36 16.38
N THR A 372 4.98 22.54 17.44
CA THR A 372 5.57 21.20 17.43
C THR A 372 4.79 20.27 16.51
N GLY A 373 3.46 20.30 16.59
CA GLY A 373 2.55 19.48 15.82
C GLY A 373 2.64 19.76 14.32
N ALA A 374 2.93 21.00 13.90
CA ALA A 374 3.06 21.39 12.51
C ALA A 374 4.41 21.05 11.85
N ILE A 375 5.38 20.50 12.61
CA ILE A 375 6.66 20.06 12.04
C ILE A 375 6.39 18.97 10.99
N ARG A 376 6.78 19.22 9.74
CA ARG A 376 6.55 18.33 8.61
C ARG A 376 7.66 17.28 8.52
N VAL A 377 7.31 16.01 8.68
CA VAL A 377 8.24 14.89 8.50
C VAL A 377 8.28 14.52 7.01
N THR A 378 9.36 14.92 6.34
CA THR A 378 9.53 14.71 4.90
C THR A 378 10.12 13.34 4.59
N ASP A 379 9.89 12.88 3.36
CA ASP A 379 10.49 11.65 2.80
C ASP A 379 10.19 10.34 3.55
N LEU A 380 9.29 10.38 4.52
CA LEU A 380 8.69 9.21 5.18
C LEU A 380 7.30 9.00 4.59
N CYS A 381 7.19 8.12 3.58
CA CYS A 381 5.94 7.89 2.87
C CYS A 381 5.00 7.00 3.68
N VAL A 382 4.23 7.64 4.58
CA VAL A 382 3.11 7.05 5.32
C VAL A 382 1.85 7.25 4.49
N TYR A 383 1.06 6.18 4.32
CA TYR A 383 -0.24 6.28 3.67
C TYR A 383 -1.22 6.99 4.61
N HIS A 384 -2.04 7.92 4.11
CA HIS A 384 -3.08 8.59 4.88
C HIS A 384 -4.21 9.06 3.95
N PHE A 385 -5.44 8.53 4.11
CA PHE A 385 -6.62 8.84 3.28
C PHE A 385 -6.38 8.89 1.77
N GLY A 386 -5.67 7.89 1.24
CA GLY A 386 -5.38 7.78 -0.19
C GLY A 386 -4.19 8.61 -0.67
N ASP A 387 -3.70 9.54 0.16
CA ASP A 387 -2.52 10.35 -0.10
C ASP A 387 -1.28 9.79 0.61
N ARG A 388 -0.11 10.24 0.14
CA ARG A 388 1.23 9.84 0.59
C ARG A 388 2.15 11.06 0.71
N ALA A 389 1.57 12.26 0.79
CA ALA A 389 2.29 13.49 1.08
C ALA A 389 2.97 13.40 2.46
N PRO A 390 4.02 14.21 2.70
CA PRO A 390 4.59 14.36 4.04
C PRO A 390 3.49 14.58 5.07
N LEU A 391 3.62 13.99 6.25
CA LEU A 391 2.71 14.19 7.37
C LEU A 391 3.40 15.04 8.43
N ASP A 392 2.60 15.75 9.22
CA ASP A 392 3.12 16.50 10.36
C ASP A 392 3.16 15.63 11.63
N VAL A 393 3.89 16.11 12.64
CA VAL A 393 4.05 15.40 13.92
C VAL A 393 2.71 15.13 14.59
N ALA A 394 1.76 16.07 14.53
CA ALA A 394 0.43 15.86 15.11
C ALA A 394 -0.29 14.68 14.44
N THR A 395 -0.31 14.64 13.11
CA THR A 395 -0.92 13.56 12.34
C THR A 395 -0.24 12.22 12.61
N LEU A 396 1.09 12.20 12.74
CA LEU A 396 1.83 10.96 13.00
C LEU A 396 1.68 10.47 14.45
N LEU A 397 1.58 11.34 15.44
CA LEU A 397 1.40 10.92 16.83
C LEU A 397 -0.05 10.58 17.18
N PHE A 398 -1.01 11.19 16.48
CA PHE A 398 -2.44 11.03 16.68
C PHE A 398 -3.10 10.54 15.39
N TYR A 399 -2.49 9.51 14.80
CA TYR A 399 -2.89 8.94 13.51
C TYR A 399 -4.19 8.17 13.65
N TRP A 400 -5.06 8.27 12.64
CA TRP A 400 -6.23 7.41 12.47
C TRP A 400 -6.47 7.15 11.00
N GLN A 401 -6.94 5.94 10.68
CA GLN A 401 -7.31 5.54 9.34
C GLN A 401 -8.48 4.55 9.39
N ASP A 402 -9.38 4.67 8.41
CA ASP A 402 -10.60 3.86 8.24
C ASP A 402 -10.36 2.41 7.82
#